data_AF-A0A9Q1FNT2-F1
#
_entry.id   AF-A0A9Q1FNT2-F1
#
_cell.length_a   1.000
_cell.length_b   1.000
_cell.length_c   1.000
_cell.angle_alpha   90.00
_cell.angle_beta   90.00
_cell.angle_gamma   90.00
#
_symmetry.space_group_name_H-M   'P 1'
#
loop_
_entity.id
_entity.type
_entity.pdbx_description
1 polymer ?
#
loop_
_entity_poly.entity_id
_entity_poly.type
_entity_poly.pdbx_seq_one_letter_code
_entity_poly.pdbx_strand_id
1 'polypeptide(L)'
;MGDMLYKEPAEKYEDSFGNENIVTVQKTLLQLHSGTHLPHLLIMADFEVVLNGWGPIEADLNGNGGEVLTRLFKEHPDTQTLFPKFAGIAPGDLAGNADVAAHGATVLKKLGELLKAKGGHAAILKPLATSHAKIHKIAINNFHLITEVIVQLMAEKGMLDVAGQDAMREVMGLVIDDMEAYYKELGFQG
;
A
#
# COMPACT_ATOMS: atom_id res chain seq x y z
N MET A 1 54.71 7.73 -65.65
CA MET A 1 54.79 8.89 -64.75
C MET A 1 53.38 9.45 -64.62
N GLY A 2 52.64 9.32 -63.53
CA GLY A 2 52.88 8.63 -62.26
C GLY A 2 51.53 8.43 -61.56
N ASP A 3 51.33 7.24 -61.01
CA ASP A 3 50.38 7.01 -59.93
C ASP A 3 50.83 7.77 -58.68
N MET A 4 49.92 8.52 -58.05
CA MET A 4 50.04 8.93 -56.65
C MET A 4 48.64 9.40 -56.18
N LEU A 5 47.81 8.48 -55.71
CA LEU A 5 47.60 8.21 -54.27
C LEU A 5 47.07 9.43 -53.51
N TYR A 6 45.77 9.68 -53.61
CA TYR A 6 45.04 10.31 -52.51
C TYR A 6 45.00 9.31 -51.34
N LYS A 7 45.91 9.50 -50.38
CA LYS A 7 45.79 8.89 -49.06
C LYS A 7 44.86 9.78 -48.24
N GLU A 8 43.62 9.33 -48.02
CA GLU A 8 42.86 9.80 -46.87
C GLU A 8 43.61 9.37 -45.59
N PRO A 9 43.88 10.28 -44.64
CA PRO A 9 44.30 9.85 -43.32
C PRO A 9 43.06 9.27 -42.62
N ALA A 10 43.07 7.96 -42.40
CA ALA A 10 42.17 7.33 -41.43
C ALA A 10 42.49 7.93 -40.06
N GLU A 11 41.69 8.92 -39.63
CA GLU A 11 41.64 9.34 -38.24
C GLU A 11 41.21 8.12 -37.42
N LYS A 12 42.20 7.50 -36.76
CA LYS A 12 41.96 6.67 -35.61
C LYS A 12 41.31 7.54 -34.54
N TYR A 13 39.98 7.55 -34.50
CA TYR A 13 39.28 7.77 -33.24
C TYR A 13 39.57 6.54 -32.38
N GLU A 14 40.66 6.62 -31.62
CA GLU A 14 40.86 5.75 -30.47
C GLU A 14 39.70 6.04 -29.52
N ASP A 15 38.78 5.08 -29.47
CA ASP A 15 37.79 4.87 -28.44
C ASP A 15 38.43 5.11 -27.05
N SER A 16 38.18 6.29 -26.50
CA SER A 16 38.57 6.68 -25.14
C SER A 16 37.45 6.43 -24.13
N PHE A 17 36.41 5.70 -24.50
CA PHE A 17 35.39 5.24 -23.56
C PHE A 17 35.69 3.80 -23.18
N GLY A 18 36.62 3.65 -22.23
CA GLY A 18 37.00 2.37 -21.66
C GLY A 18 35.79 1.45 -21.49
N ASN A 19 35.97 0.20 -21.92
CA ASN A 19 34.99 -0.88 -22.00
C ASN A 19 34.09 -1.02 -20.74
N GLU A 20 34.54 -0.53 -19.59
CA GLU A 20 33.77 -0.45 -18.34
C GLU A 20 32.52 0.45 -18.43
N ASN A 21 32.54 1.54 -19.21
CA ASN A 21 31.39 2.44 -19.37
C ASN A 21 30.31 1.85 -20.29
N ILE A 22 30.69 1.14 -21.35
CA ILE A 22 29.72 0.47 -22.23
C ILE A 22 29.04 -0.68 -21.48
N VAL A 23 29.80 -1.46 -20.70
CA VAL A 23 29.23 -2.51 -19.86
C VAL A 23 28.31 -1.92 -18.80
N THR A 24 28.67 -0.79 -18.17
CA THR A 24 27.81 -0.13 -17.17
C THR A 24 26.53 0.42 -17.79
N VAL A 25 26.61 1.05 -18.97
CA VAL A 25 25.43 1.55 -19.71
C VAL A 25 24.56 0.40 -20.20
N GLN A 26 25.13 -0.66 -20.76
CA GLN A 26 24.38 -1.87 -21.15
C GLN A 26 23.76 -2.57 -19.95
N LYS A 27 24.43 -2.62 -18.79
CA LYS A 27 23.88 -3.20 -17.56
C LYS A 27 22.75 -2.35 -16.99
N THR A 28 22.82 -1.02 -17.16
CA THR A 28 21.75 -0.08 -16.77
C THR A 28 20.56 -0.17 -17.73
N LEU A 29 20.80 -0.27 -19.04
CA LEU A 29 19.78 -0.54 -20.06
C LEU A 29 19.16 -1.93 -19.91
N LEU A 30 19.94 -2.95 -19.55
CA LEU A 30 19.41 -4.28 -19.22
C LEU A 30 18.60 -4.25 -17.93
N GLN A 31 18.99 -3.50 -16.90
CA GLN A 31 18.14 -3.33 -15.71
C GLN A 31 16.82 -2.60 -16.02
N LEU A 32 16.82 -1.64 -16.95
CA LEU A 32 15.59 -1.02 -17.45
C LEU A 32 14.69 -2.01 -18.22
N HIS A 33 15.26 -3.00 -18.92
CA HIS A 33 14.52 -4.03 -19.66
C HIS A 33 14.25 -5.31 -18.85
N SER A 34 14.90 -5.50 -17.70
CA SER A 34 14.74 -6.66 -16.82
C SER A 34 13.77 -6.36 -15.69
N GLY A 35 12.47 -6.29 -16.02
CA GLY A 35 11.40 -6.80 -15.14
C GLY A 35 11.08 -6.11 -13.81
N THR A 36 11.64 -4.94 -13.45
CA THR A 36 11.27 -4.24 -12.20
C THR A 36 10.61 -2.87 -12.40
N HIS A 37 10.55 -2.35 -13.62
CA HIS A 37 9.99 -1.02 -13.88
C HIS A 37 8.45 -1.02 -14.09
N LEU A 38 7.91 -2.08 -14.69
CA LEU A 38 6.46 -2.22 -14.92
C LEU A 38 5.63 -2.45 -13.63
N PRO A 39 6.00 -3.37 -12.71
CA PRO A 39 5.20 -3.59 -11.51
C PRO A 39 5.23 -2.39 -10.57
N HIS A 40 6.36 -1.68 -10.49
CA HIS A 40 6.45 -0.47 -9.66
C HIS A 40 5.66 0.72 -10.23
N LEU A 41 5.63 0.87 -11.56
CA LEU A 41 4.80 1.91 -12.20
C LEU A 41 3.30 1.61 -12.06
N LEU A 42 2.92 0.33 -12.17
CA LEU A 42 1.54 -0.11 -11.99
C LEU A 42 1.05 0.15 -10.57
N ILE A 43 1.82 -0.22 -9.55
CA ILE A 43 1.40 0.03 -8.16
C ILE A 43 1.32 1.52 -7.83
N MET A 44 2.20 2.35 -8.38
CA MET A 44 2.08 3.81 -8.19
C MET A 44 0.79 4.36 -8.78
N ALA A 45 0.34 3.85 -9.94
CA ALA A 45 -0.95 4.21 -10.50
C ALA A 45 -2.11 3.77 -9.59
N ASP A 46 -2.02 2.57 -9.00
CA ASP A 46 -3.03 2.07 -8.06
C ASP A 46 -3.14 2.95 -6.82
N PHE A 47 -2.01 3.42 -6.26
CA PHE A 47 -2.02 4.41 -5.17
C PHE A 47 -2.73 5.70 -5.56
N GLU A 48 -2.54 6.23 -6.78
CA GLU A 48 -3.25 7.44 -7.21
C GLU A 48 -4.76 7.20 -7.35
N VAL A 49 -5.17 6.06 -7.92
CA VAL A 49 -6.58 5.67 -8.04
C VAL A 49 -7.22 5.61 -6.65
N VAL A 50 -6.57 4.94 -5.70
CA VAL A 50 -7.04 4.83 -4.31
C VAL A 50 -7.13 6.19 -3.65
N LEU A 51 -6.10 7.03 -3.77
CA LEU A 51 -6.07 8.35 -3.14
C LEU A 51 -7.10 9.32 -3.70
N ASN A 52 -7.42 9.22 -5.00
CA ASN A 52 -8.50 9.99 -5.62
C ASN A 52 -9.86 9.63 -5.00
N GLY A 53 -10.10 8.35 -4.71
CA GLY A 53 -11.28 7.88 -3.99
C GLY A 53 -11.27 8.16 -2.49
N TRP A 54 -10.11 8.47 -1.90
CA TRP A 54 -9.94 8.59 -0.44
C TRP A 54 -10.38 9.96 0.12
N GLY A 55 -10.37 11.03 -0.68
CA GLY A 55 -10.74 12.38 -0.22
C GLY A 55 -12.10 12.47 0.49
N PRO A 56 -13.18 11.88 -0.07
CA PRO A 56 -14.48 11.78 0.59
C PRO A 56 -14.49 10.99 1.91
N ILE A 57 -13.59 10.01 2.08
CA ILE A 57 -13.44 9.30 3.36
C ILE A 57 -12.91 10.26 4.43
N GLU A 58 -11.89 11.05 4.10
CA GLU A 58 -11.29 12.02 5.03
C GLU A 58 -12.20 13.18 5.38
N ALA A 59 -13.14 13.53 4.50
CA ALA A 59 -14.13 14.57 4.74
C ALA A 59 -15.10 14.23 5.89
N ASP A 60 -15.30 12.94 6.19
CA ASP A 60 -16.10 12.46 7.32
C ASP A 60 -15.50 11.19 7.96
N LEU A 61 -14.39 11.36 8.67
CA LEU A 61 -13.71 10.24 9.33
C LEU A 61 -14.57 9.56 10.40
N ASN A 62 -15.43 10.29 11.10
CA ASN A 62 -16.27 9.70 12.16
C ASN A 62 -17.42 8.89 11.56
N GLY A 63 -18.14 9.43 10.59
CA GLY A 63 -19.23 8.71 9.93
C GLY A 63 -18.72 7.48 9.20
N ASN A 64 -17.71 7.64 8.33
CA ASN A 64 -17.15 6.51 7.59
C ASN A 64 -16.45 5.51 8.51
N GLY A 65 -15.69 5.98 9.52
CA GLY A 65 -14.98 5.11 10.45
C GLY A 65 -15.91 4.29 11.33
N GLY A 66 -16.98 4.92 11.84
CA GLY A 66 -18.01 4.22 12.61
C GLY A 66 -18.74 3.18 11.76
N GLU A 67 -19.02 3.50 10.50
CA GLU A 67 -19.64 2.58 9.55
C GLU A 67 -18.74 1.37 9.24
N VAL A 68 -17.43 1.59 8.99
CA VAL A 68 -16.44 0.52 8.78
C VAL A 68 -16.40 -0.44 9.97
N LEU A 69 -16.22 0.07 11.20
CA LEU A 69 -16.14 -0.81 12.37
C LEU A 69 -17.47 -1.52 12.66
N THR A 70 -18.60 -0.84 12.46
CA THR A 70 -19.92 -1.45 12.61
C THR A 70 -20.12 -2.62 11.64
N ARG A 71 -19.72 -2.45 10.37
CA ARG A 71 -19.78 -3.52 9.35
C ARG A 71 -18.84 -4.67 9.68
N LEU A 72 -17.58 -4.37 10.01
CA LEU A 72 -16.58 -5.35 10.42
C LEU A 72 -17.10 -6.25 11.57
N PHE A 73 -17.68 -5.65 12.62
CA PHE A 73 -18.20 -6.41 13.75
C PHE A 73 -19.48 -7.19 13.42
N LYS A 74 -20.28 -6.74 12.46
CA LYS A 74 -21.49 -7.47 12.03
C LYS A 74 -21.15 -8.65 11.12
N GLU A 75 -20.23 -8.45 10.18
CA GLU A 75 -19.80 -9.47 9.21
C GLU A 75 -18.84 -10.49 9.83
N HIS A 76 -18.01 -10.04 10.77
CA HIS A 76 -17.02 -10.85 11.47
C HIS A 76 -17.08 -10.62 13.00
N PRO A 77 -18.09 -11.15 13.71
CA PRO A 77 -18.31 -10.87 15.14
C PRO A 77 -17.12 -11.14 16.05
N ASP A 78 -16.28 -12.13 15.73
CA ASP A 78 -15.07 -12.44 16.49
C ASP A 78 -14.11 -11.24 16.57
N THR A 79 -14.11 -10.37 15.55
CA THR A 79 -13.26 -9.18 15.53
C THR A 79 -13.67 -8.14 16.59
N GLN A 80 -14.94 -8.07 16.98
CA GLN A 80 -15.40 -7.16 18.02
C GLN A 80 -14.78 -7.49 19.38
N THR A 81 -14.54 -8.78 19.64
CA THR A 81 -13.91 -9.24 20.89
C THR A 81 -12.46 -8.78 21.05
N LEU A 82 -11.79 -8.45 19.94
CA LEU A 82 -10.44 -7.89 19.93
C LEU A 82 -10.38 -6.43 20.40
N PHE A 83 -11.55 -5.79 20.57
CA PHE A 83 -11.69 -4.44 21.10
C PHE A 83 -12.38 -4.50 22.47
N PRO A 84 -11.64 -4.61 23.60
CA PRO A 84 -12.24 -4.71 24.93
C PRO A 84 -13.23 -3.60 25.27
N LYS A 85 -13.02 -2.38 24.73
CA LYS A 85 -13.94 -1.24 24.89
C LYS A 85 -15.31 -1.49 24.24
N PHE A 86 -15.37 -2.31 23.19
CA PHE A 86 -16.56 -2.53 22.37
C PHE A 86 -17.15 -3.92 22.52
N ALA A 87 -16.43 -4.89 23.09
CA ALA A 87 -16.86 -6.29 23.20
C ALA A 87 -18.23 -6.50 23.88
N GLY A 88 -18.65 -5.56 24.74
CA GLY A 88 -19.96 -5.61 25.42
C GLY A 88 -21.09 -4.85 24.71
N ILE A 89 -20.83 -4.18 23.58
CA ILE A 89 -21.86 -3.43 22.85
C ILE A 89 -22.69 -4.41 22.03
N ALA A 90 -24.01 -4.37 22.17
CA ALA A 90 -24.88 -5.23 21.37
C ALA A 90 -24.82 -4.85 19.88
N PRO A 91 -24.99 -5.79 18.94
CA PRO A 91 -24.91 -5.49 17.49
C PRO A 91 -25.87 -4.38 17.01
N GLY A 92 -27.02 -4.24 17.66
CA GLY A 92 -27.99 -3.17 17.39
C GLY A 92 -27.53 -1.78 17.82
N ASP A 93 -26.60 -1.69 18.78
CA ASP A 93 -26.14 -0.45 19.41
C ASP A 93 -24.78 0.02 18.87
N LEU A 94 -24.18 -0.72 17.92
CA LEU A 94 -22.92 -0.34 17.29
C LEU A 94 -23.08 0.87 16.36
N ALA A 95 -24.14 0.86 15.56
CA ALA A 95 -24.43 1.95 14.62
C ALA A 95 -24.78 3.22 15.38
N GLY A 96 -24.07 4.32 15.09
CA GLY A 96 -24.25 5.60 15.78
C GLY A 96 -23.57 5.69 17.15
N ASN A 97 -22.85 4.66 17.59
CA ASN A 97 -22.06 4.74 18.82
C ASN A 97 -20.87 5.70 18.64
N ALA A 98 -20.81 6.75 19.46
CA ALA A 98 -19.79 7.80 19.35
C ALA A 98 -18.37 7.29 19.62
N ASP A 99 -18.20 6.31 20.51
CA ASP A 99 -16.88 5.73 20.80
C ASP A 99 -16.39 4.83 19.66
N VAL A 100 -17.28 4.07 19.03
CA VAL A 100 -16.97 3.29 17.82
C VAL A 100 -16.60 4.22 16.67
N ALA A 101 -17.37 5.30 16.46
CA ALA A 101 -17.07 6.31 15.46
C ALA A 101 -15.70 6.97 15.66
N ALA A 102 -15.39 7.38 16.89
CA ALA A 102 -14.11 8.01 17.22
C ALA A 102 -12.91 7.05 17.03
N HIS A 103 -13.08 5.77 17.35
CA HIS A 103 -12.02 4.78 17.10
C HIS A 103 -11.86 4.48 15.61
N GLY A 104 -12.97 4.33 14.88
CA GLY A 104 -12.97 4.17 13.43
C GLY A 104 -12.30 5.34 12.73
N ALA A 105 -12.54 6.57 13.18
CA ALA A 105 -11.84 7.76 12.67
C ALA A 105 -10.32 7.68 12.87
N THR A 106 -9.86 7.12 13.99
CA THR A 106 -8.44 6.91 14.27
C THR A 106 -7.83 5.89 13.31
N VAL A 107 -8.55 4.79 13.04
CA VAL A 107 -8.13 3.76 12.07
C VAL A 107 -8.03 4.36 10.67
N LEU A 108 -9.07 5.04 10.18
CA LEU A 108 -9.08 5.61 8.84
C LEU A 108 -8.06 6.75 8.67
N LYS A 109 -7.82 7.54 9.72
CA LYS A 109 -6.75 8.54 9.70
C LYS A 109 -5.38 7.89 9.50
N LYS A 110 -5.09 6.83 10.26
CA LYS A 110 -3.82 6.11 10.14
C LYS A 110 -3.66 5.41 8.80
N LEU A 111 -4.74 4.83 8.27
CA LEU A 111 -4.73 4.26 6.93
C LEU A 111 -4.50 5.32 5.86
N GLY A 112 -5.14 6.50 5.95
CA GLY A 112 -4.89 7.61 5.04
C GLY A 112 -3.44 8.08 5.04
N GLU A 113 -2.79 8.13 6.21
CA GLU A 113 -1.35 8.42 6.33
C GLU A 113 -0.49 7.36 5.61
N LEU A 114 -0.83 6.06 5.72
CA LEU A 114 -0.14 4.98 5.01
C LEU A 114 -0.31 5.08 3.49
N LEU A 115 -1.54 5.29 3.02
CA LEU A 115 -1.84 5.41 1.59
C LEU A 115 -1.10 6.59 0.96
N LYS A 116 -1.05 7.74 1.65
CA LYS A 116 -0.33 8.94 1.19
C LYS A 116 1.19 8.76 1.15
N ALA A 117 1.72 7.80 1.90
CA ALA A 117 3.15 7.47 1.86
C ALA A 117 3.54 6.64 0.63
N LYS A 118 2.57 6.08 -0.13
CA LYS A 118 2.79 5.42 -1.43
C LYS A 118 3.91 4.38 -1.40
N GLY A 119 3.88 3.48 -0.41
CA GLY A 119 4.92 2.47 -0.19
C GLY A 119 6.11 2.95 0.65
N GLY A 120 6.30 4.26 0.82
CA GLY A 120 7.29 4.87 1.72
C GLY A 120 6.87 4.85 3.20
N HIS A 121 6.14 3.84 3.65
CA HIS A 121 5.40 3.85 4.92
C HIS A 121 6.13 3.26 6.14
N ALA A 122 7.38 2.83 6.03
CA ALA A 122 8.09 2.12 7.10
C ALA A 122 8.06 2.84 8.47
N ALA A 123 8.19 4.18 8.48
CA ALA A 123 8.15 4.98 9.70
C ALA A 123 6.77 4.99 10.40
N ILE A 124 5.70 4.78 9.63
CA ILE A 124 4.32 4.73 10.12
C ILE A 124 3.95 3.29 10.47
N LEU A 125 4.36 2.32 9.64
CA LEU A 125 3.96 0.93 9.74
C LEU A 125 4.66 0.18 10.89
N LYS A 126 5.95 0.45 11.16
CA LYS A 126 6.67 -0.20 12.28
C LYS A 126 6.02 -0.04 13.67
N PRO A 127 5.65 1.18 14.13
CA PRO A 127 4.96 1.33 15.41
C PRO A 127 3.55 0.71 15.39
N LEU A 128 2.86 0.73 14.24
CA LEU A 128 1.58 0.06 14.08
C LEU A 128 1.73 -1.46 14.24
N ALA A 129 2.68 -2.08 13.53
CA ALA A 129 3.02 -3.49 13.64
C ALA A 129 3.37 -3.88 15.07
N THR A 130 4.21 -3.07 15.74
CA THR A 130 4.60 -3.31 17.13
C THR A 130 3.40 -3.35 18.06
N SER A 131 2.51 -2.35 17.99
CA SER A 131 1.32 -2.31 18.84
C SER A 131 0.37 -3.48 18.54
N HIS A 132 0.12 -3.79 17.26
CA HIS A 132 -0.82 -4.84 16.88
C HIS A 132 -0.30 -6.25 17.19
N ALA A 133 1.02 -6.50 17.07
CA ALA A 133 1.64 -7.78 17.44
C ALA A 133 1.88 -7.95 18.94
N LYS A 134 2.31 -6.89 19.65
CA LYS A 134 2.76 -7.02 21.04
C LYS A 134 1.69 -6.70 22.07
N ILE A 135 0.80 -5.75 21.76
CA ILE A 135 -0.22 -5.27 22.69
C ILE A 135 -1.56 -5.90 22.35
N HIS A 136 -2.03 -5.69 21.12
CA HIS A 136 -3.40 -6.06 20.74
C HIS A 136 -3.54 -7.51 20.28
N LYS A 137 -2.44 -8.18 19.91
CA LYS A 137 -2.41 -9.59 19.43
C LYS A 137 -3.33 -9.84 18.24
N ILE A 138 -3.34 -8.89 17.31
CA ILE A 138 -4.22 -8.93 16.12
C ILE A 138 -3.57 -9.82 15.07
N ALA A 139 -4.28 -10.87 14.68
CA ALA A 139 -3.89 -11.76 13.59
C ALA A 139 -3.92 -11.04 12.23
N ILE A 140 -3.01 -11.38 11.32
CA ILE A 140 -2.87 -10.74 9.99
C ILE A 140 -4.17 -10.79 9.19
N ASN A 141 -4.92 -11.89 9.29
CA ASN A 141 -6.21 -12.03 8.60
C ASN A 141 -7.18 -10.88 8.88
N ASN A 142 -7.16 -10.27 10.08
CA ASN A 142 -8.06 -9.16 10.41
C ASN A 142 -7.81 -7.90 9.56
N PHE A 143 -6.58 -7.71 9.06
CA PHE A 143 -6.29 -6.60 8.14
C PHE A 143 -6.90 -6.85 6.75
N HIS A 144 -6.98 -8.10 6.30
CA HIS A 144 -7.72 -8.44 5.08
C HIS A 144 -9.23 -8.22 5.27
N LEU A 145 -9.80 -8.62 6.42
CA LEU A 145 -11.22 -8.43 6.70
C LEU A 145 -11.61 -6.94 6.70
N ILE A 146 -10.87 -6.09 7.42
CA ILE A 146 -11.17 -4.65 7.41
C ILE A 146 -10.92 -4.01 6.04
N THR A 147 -9.95 -4.52 5.27
CA THR A 147 -9.72 -4.07 3.90
C THR A 147 -10.96 -4.31 3.03
N GLU A 148 -11.54 -5.51 3.06
CA GLU A 148 -12.74 -5.80 2.27
C GLU A 148 -13.94 -4.93 2.69
N VAL A 149 -14.14 -4.69 3.98
CA VAL A 149 -15.18 -3.79 4.47
C VAL A 149 -15.00 -2.36 3.94
N ILE A 150 -13.76 -1.85 3.92
CA ILE A 150 -13.45 -0.52 3.39
C ILE A 150 -13.69 -0.46 1.87
N VAL A 151 -13.27 -1.49 1.13
CA VAL A 151 -13.47 -1.60 -0.32
C VAL A 151 -14.96 -1.60 -0.66
N GLN A 152 -15.76 -2.42 0.03
CA GLN A 152 -17.21 -2.47 -0.15
C GLN A 152 -17.86 -1.11 0.14
N LEU A 153 -17.49 -0.48 1.27
CA LEU A 153 -18.02 0.83 1.64
C LEU A 153 -17.72 1.89 0.58
N MET A 154 -16.48 1.96 0.12
CA MET A 154 -16.06 2.92 -0.90
C MET A 154 -16.76 2.67 -2.25
N ALA A 155 -16.94 1.40 -2.64
CA ALA A 155 -17.66 1.03 -3.85
C ALA A 155 -19.14 1.45 -3.79
N GLU A 156 -19.83 1.15 -2.69
CA GLU A 156 -21.23 1.51 -2.48
C GLU A 156 -21.46 3.03 -2.50
N LYS A 157 -20.49 3.81 -2.01
CA LYS A 157 -20.54 5.27 -2.05
C LYS A 157 -20.07 5.87 -3.38
N GLY A 158 -19.76 5.04 -4.37
CA GLY A 158 -19.30 5.48 -5.70
C GLY A 158 -17.91 6.12 -5.68
N MET A 159 -17.11 5.84 -4.65
CA MET A 159 -15.74 6.36 -4.52
C MET A 159 -14.72 5.51 -5.29
N LEU A 160 -15.04 4.23 -5.53
CA LEU A 160 -14.25 3.31 -6.34
C LEU A 160 -15.14 2.60 -7.35
N ASP A 161 -14.70 2.53 -8.60
CA ASP A 161 -15.24 1.60 -9.59
C ASP A 161 -14.61 0.20 -9.42
N VAL A 162 -14.89 -0.74 -10.34
CA VAL A 162 -14.36 -2.10 -10.24
C VAL A 162 -12.83 -2.12 -10.23
N ALA A 163 -12.19 -1.33 -11.10
CA ALA A 163 -10.74 -1.24 -11.16
C ALA A 163 -10.16 -0.59 -9.90
N GLY A 164 -10.82 0.42 -9.36
CA GLY A 164 -10.42 1.07 -8.10
C GLY A 164 -10.53 0.15 -6.89
N GLN A 165 -11.51 -0.76 -6.87
CA GLN A 165 -11.61 -1.80 -5.84
C GLN A 165 -10.42 -2.76 -5.90
N ASP A 166 -10.05 -3.21 -7.10
CA ASP A 166 -8.89 -4.10 -7.29
C ASP A 166 -7.59 -3.37 -6.92
N ALA A 167 -7.42 -2.11 -7.34
CA ALA A 167 -6.29 -1.27 -6.94
C ALA A 167 -6.17 -1.12 -5.41
N MET A 168 -7.28 -0.92 -4.71
CA MET A 168 -7.29 -0.84 -3.24
C MET A 168 -6.85 -2.16 -2.60
N ARG A 169 -7.27 -3.31 -3.15
CA ARG A 169 -6.85 -4.63 -2.67
C ARG A 169 -5.35 -4.86 -2.89
N GLU A 170 -4.84 -4.53 -4.06
CA GLU A 170 -3.40 -4.66 -4.38
C GLU A 170 -2.54 -3.77 -3.47
N VAL A 171 -2.93 -2.50 -3.31
CA VAL A 171 -2.25 -1.56 -2.41
C VAL A 171 -2.26 -2.07 -0.96
N MET A 172 -3.40 -2.54 -0.47
CA MET A 172 -3.50 -3.08 0.88
C MET A 172 -2.76 -4.40 1.04
N GLY A 173 -2.70 -5.24 0.01
CA GLY A 173 -1.90 -6.45 -0.02
C GLY A 173 -0.44 -6.16 0.31
N LEU A 174 0.15 -5.15 -0.33
CA LEU A 174 1.54 -4.74 -0.04
C LEU A 174 1.72 -4.22 1.38
N VAL A 175 0.77 -3.41 1.88
CA VAL A 175 0.82 -2.91 3.26
C VAL A 175 0.73 -4.06 4.27
N ILE A 176 -0.09 -5.08 3.98
CA ILE A 176 -0.27 -6.26 4.84
C ILE A 176 0.95 -7.18 4.77
N ASP A 177 1.56 -7.37 3.59
CA ASP A 177 2.80 -8.15 3.44
C ASP A 177 3.95 -7.52 4.26
N ASP A 178 4.09 -6.19 4.21
CA ASP A 178 5.08 -5.48 5.02
C ASP A 178 4.76 -5.56 6.53
N MET A 179 3.47 -5.53 6.90
CA MET A 179 3.02 -5.72 8.28
C MET A 179 3.38 -7.12 8.79
N GLU A 180 3.17 -8.15 7.97
CA GLU A 180 3.52 -9.54 8.28
C GLU A 180 5.04 -9.73 8.41
N ALA A 181 5.83 -9.07 7.55
CA ALA A 181 7.29 -9.06 7.68
C ALA A 181 7.73 -8.51 9.04
N TYR A 182 7.15 -7.38 9.49
CA TYR A 182 7.43 -6.85 10.82
C TYR A 182 6.92 -7.76 11.95
N TYR A 183 5.79 -8.44 11.79
CA TYR A 183 5.32 -9.43 12.76
C TYR A 183 6.33 -10.57 12.94
N LYS A 184 6.89 -11.08 11.84
CA LYS A 184 7.94 -12.12 11.85
C LYS A 184 9.20 -11.64 12.57
N GLU A 185 9.67 -10.42 12.29
CA GLU A 185 10.80 -9.81 13.02
C GLU A 185 10.53 -9.67 14.53
N LEU A 186 9.28 -9.38 14.89
CA LEU A 186 8.82 -9.27 16.27
C LEU A 186 8.58 -10.64 16.92
N GLY A 187 8.69 -11.77 16.20
CA GLY A 187 8.42 -13.10 16.72
C GLY A 187 6.95 -13.35 17.07
N PHE A 188 6.02 -12.73 16.34
CA PHE A 188 4.58 -12.99 16.42
C PHE A 188 4.13 -13.73 15.16
N GLN A 189 3.35 -14.80 15.33
CA GLN A 189 2.84 -15.67 14.26
C GLN A 189 1.31 -15.71 14.30
N GLY A 190 0.68 -14.55 14.15
CA GLY A 190 -0.78 -14.41 14.09
C GLY A 190 -1.17 -13.64 12.87
#